data_AF-A0A822FC24-F1
#
_entry.id   AF-A0A822FC24-F1
#
_cell.length_a   1.000
_cell.length_b   1.000
_cell.length_c   1.000
_cell.angle_alpha   90.00
_cell.angle_beta   90.00
_cell.angle_gamma   90.00
#
_symmetry.space_group_name_H-M   'P 1'
#
loop_
_entity.id
_entity.type
_entity.pdbx_description
1 polymer ?
#
loop_
_entity_poly.entity_id
_entity_poly.type
_entity_poly.pdbx_seq_one_letter_code
_entity_poly.pdbx_strand_id
1 'polypeptide(L)'
;MAMFRKFGRIDLFITFTCNPKWEEIKSELKAFQNSSDRPDLVTQVFRLKLKEFLDDIVKRKIFEEILAYVYAIEHQKRGLPHAHCLFTLSNEDKIKRADDIDNIIPAELPD
;
A
#
# COMPACT_ATOMS: atom_id res chain seq x y z
N MET A 1 7.35 9.68 -16.36
CA MET A 1 6.88 9.18 -17.68
C MET A 1 7.62 7.95 -18.23
N ALA A 2 8.82 7.57 -17.75
CA ALA A 2 9.59 6.46 -18.34
C ALA A 2 8.98 5.06 -18.13
N MET A 3 8.39 4.80 -16.95
CA MET A 3 7.78 3.51 -16.61
C MET A 3 6.61 3.16 -17.54
N PHE A 4 5.69 4.10 -17.78
CA PHE A 4 4.50 3.89 -18.62
C PHE A 4 4.87 3.57 -20.08
N ARG A 5 5.94 4.21 -20.59
CA ARG A 5 6.45 3.92 -21.94
C ARG A 5 7.06 2.52 -22.06
N LYS A 6 7.68 2.02 -21.00
CA LYS A 6 8.40 0.74 -21.02
C LYS A 6 7.51 -0.46 -20.68
N PHE A 7 6.63 -0.31 -19.69
CA PHE A 7 5.83 -1.41 -19.15
C PHE A 7 4.34 -1.30 -19.50
N GLY A 8 3.92 -0.18 -20.06
CA GLY A 8 2.54 0.05 -20.48
C GLY A 8 1.71 0.76 -19.42
N ARG A 9 0.39 0.55 -19.48
CA ARG A 9 -0.60 1.23 -18.63
C ARG A 9 -0.46 0.82 -17.16
N ILE A 10 -0.89 1.70 -16.24
CA ILE A 10 -1.07 1.38 -14.83
C ILE A 10 -2.42 0.68 -14.67
N ASP A 11 -2.42 -0.45 -13.98
CA ASP A 11 -3.60 -1.29 -13.79
C ASP A 11 -4.20 -1.11 -12.39
N LEU A 12 -3.36 -0.97 -11.35
CA LEU A 12 -3.80 -0.76 -9.98
C LEU A 12 -3.27 0.57 -9.42
N PHE A 13 -4.16 1.30 -8.74
CA PHE A 13 -3.81 2.46 -7.92
C PHE A 13 -4.29 2.22 -6.49
N ILE A 14 -3.33 1.98 -5.58
CA ILE A 14 -3.63 1.62 -4.19
C ILE A 14 -3.08 2.72 -3.28
N THR A 15 -3.92 3.19 -2.36
CA THR A 15 -3.49 4.11 -1.29
C THR A 15 -3.31 3.33 0.00
N PHE A 16 -2.10 3.33 0.54
CA PHE A 16 -1.77 2.73 1.82
C PHE A 16 -1.64 3.82 2.89
N THR A 17 -2.60 3.85 3.82
CA THR A 17 -2.70 4.90 4.84
C THR A 17 -2.22 4.40 6.20
N CYS A 18 -1.40 5.20 6.88
CA CYS A 18 -0.99 4.90 8.24
C CYS A 18 -2.17 4.93 9.21
N ASN A 19 -2.23 3.95 10.11
CA ASN A 19 -3.21 3.91 11.20
C ASN A 19 -2.48 4.15 12.54
N PRO A 20 -2.82 5.21 13.29
CA PRO A 20 -2.13 5.52 14.55
C PRO A 20 -2.49 4.54 15.67
N LYS A 21 -3.54 3.73 15.46
CA LYS A 21 -4.02 2.72 16.42
C LYS A 21 -3.31 1.37 16.27
N TRP A 22 -2.35 1.23 15.36
CA TRP A 22 -1.51 0.03 15.29
C TRP A 22 -0.83 -0.24 16.63
N GLU A 23 -0.84 -1.51 17.04
CA GLU A 23 -0.34 -1.90 18.36
C GLU A 23 1.14 -1.61 18.52
N GLU A 24 1.93 -1.71 17.44
CA GLU A 24 3.36 -1.36 17.45
C GLU A 24 3.62 0.12 17.71
N ILE A 25 2.65 0.99 17.42
CA ILE A 25 2.72 2.41 17.79
C ILE A 25 2.27 2.56 19.25
N LYS A 26 1.12 2.01 19.61
CA LYS A 26 0.56 2.15 20.97
C LYS A 26 1.47 1.59 22.06
N SER A 27 2.11 0.45 21.82
CA SER A 27 2.97 -0.21 22.82
C SER A 27 4.20 0.62 23.18
N GLU A 28 4.66 1.48 22.27
CA GLU A 28 5.86 2.31 22.43
C GLU A 28 5.55 3.76 22.84
N LEU A 29 4.27 4.13 22.97
CA LEU A 29 3.86 5.44 23.47
C LEU A 29 3.93 5.46 25.00
N LYS A 30 4.57 6.50 25.55
CA LYS A 30 4.59 6.74 27.00
C LYS A 30 3.24 7.29 27.47
N ALA A 31 3.00 7.23 28.79
CA ALA A 31 1.85 7.89 29.40
C ALA A 31 1.77 9.35 28.94
N PHE A 32 0.56 9.77 28.53
CA PHE A 32 0.24 11.11 28.01
C PHE A 32 0.86 11.48 26.65
N GLN A 33 1.56 10.56 25.96
CA GLN A 33 1.96 10.77 24.57
C GLN A 33 0.88 10.32 23.60
N ASN A 34 0.72 11.06 22.51
CA ASN A 34 -0.03 10.65 21.34
C ASN A 34 0.92 10.35 20.16
N SER A 35 0.40 9.72 19.11
CA SER A 35 1.19 9.35 17.93
C SER A 35 1.84 10.54 17.22
N SER A 36 1.21 11.72 17.27
CA SER A 36 1.76 12.95 16.68
C SER A 36 2.96 13.49 17.46
N ASP A 37 3.11 13.13 18.73
CA ASP A 37 4.27 13.48 19.56
C ASP A 37 5.49 12.61 19.24
N ARG A 38 5.30 11.49 18.53
CA ARG A 38 6.34 10.51 18.14
C ARG A 38 6.33 10.25 16.63
N PRO A 39 6.58 11.27 15.79
CA PRO A 39 6.55 11.11 14.33
C PRO A 39 7.64 10.15 13.81
N ASP A 40 8.73 9.98 14.56
CA ASP A 40 9.79 8.99 14.31
C ASP A 40 9.23 7.56 14.36
N LEU A 41 8.52 7.23 15.44
CA LEU A 41 7.89 5.93 15.66
C LEU A 41 6.84 5.63 14.59
N VAL A 42 5.94 6.60 14.34
CA VAL A 42 4.91 6.49 13.31
C VAL A 42 5.52 6.21 11.94
N THR A 43 6.55 6.98 11.55
CA THR A 43 7.22 6.81 10.25
C THR A 43 7.92 5.46 10.15
N GLN A 44 8.53 4.99 11.24
CA GLN A 44 9.20 3.70 11.27
C GLN A 44 8.21 2.54 11.11
N VAL A 45 7.13 2.53 11.89
CA VAL A 45 6.10 1.49 11.80
C VAL A 45 5.42 1.52 10.43
N PHE A 46 5.07 2.71 9.94
CA PHE A 46 4.51 2.87 8.60
C PHE A 46 5.42 2.30 7.52
N ARG A 47 6.71 2.62 7.54
CA ARG A 47 7.67 2.11 6.55
C ARG A 47 7.79 0.58 6.59
N LEU A 48 7.78 -0.01 7.78
CA LEU A 48 7.84 -1.47 7.95
C LEU A 48 6.59 -2.14 7.38
N LYS A 49 5.40 -1.62 7.71
CA LYS A 49 4.13 -2.16 7.18
C LYS A 49 3.98 -1.93 5.68
N LEU A 50 4.39 -0.77 5.17
CA LEU A 50 4.40 -0.50 3.72
C LEU A 50 5.33 -1.48 2.99
N LYS A 51 6.50 -1.79 3.56
CA LYS A 51 7.41 -2.79 2.99
C LYS A 51 6.77 -4.17 2.95
N GLU A 52 6.12 -4.59 4.03
CA GLU A 52 5.43 -5.88 4.07
C GLU A 52 4.30 -5.95 3.04
N PHE A 53 3.51 -4.89 2.93
CA PHE A 53 2.47 -4.74 1.91
C PHE A 53 3.04 -4.83 0.47
N LEU A 54 4.17 -4.18 0.20
CA LEU A 54 4.82 -4.29 -1.11
C LEU A 54 5.37 -5.70 -1.35
N ASP A 55 5.85 -6.38 -0.32
CA ASP A 55 6.30 -7.77 -0.40
C ASP A 55 5.13 -8.73 -0.67
N ASP A 56 3.95 -8.50 -0.07
CA ASP A 56 2.72 -9.25 -0.41
C ASP A 56 2.38 -9.13 -1.90
N ILE A 57 2.39 -7.91 -2.42
CA ILE A 57 2.04 -7.65 -3.82
C ILE A 57 3.09 -8.22 -4.78
N VAL A 58 4.37 -7.94 -4.54
CA VAL A 58 5.43 -8.20 -5.54
C VAL A 58 6.05 -9.58 -5.38
N LYS A 59 6.23 -10.06 -4.14
CA LYS A 59 6.91 -11.34 -3.87
C LYS A 59 5.92 -12.47 -3.68
N ARG A 60 4.84 -12.23 -2.93
CA ARG A 60 3.79 -13.23 -2.68
C ARG A 60 2.72 -13.24 -3.78
N LYS A 61 2.75 -12.26 -4.68
CA LYS A 61 1.95 -12.20 -5.91
C LYS A 61 0.45 -12.32 -5.65
N ILE A 62 -0.04 -11.61 -4.63
CA ILE A 62 -1.49 -11.61 -4.31
C ILE A 62 -2.36 -11.05 -5.43
N PHE A 63 -1.77 -10.28 -6.35
CA PHE A 63 -2.40 -9.77 -7.56
C PHE A 63 -1.71 -10.30 -8.82
N GLU A 64 -1.13 -11.50 -8.75
CA GLU A 64 -0.34 -12.11 -9.82
C GLU A 64 0.97 -11.33 -10.13
N GLU A 65 1.46 -11.42 -11.37
CA GLU A 65 2.78 -10.91 -11.75
C GLU A 65 2.77 -9.39 -11.99
N ILE A 66 3.61 -8.69 -11.23
CA ILE A 66 3.81 -7.24 -11.34
C ILE A 66 5.06 -6.95 -12.19
N LEU A 67 4.89 -6.34 -13.36
CA LEU A 67 6.00 -5.97 -14.24
C LEU A 67 6.78 -4.76 -13.73
N ALA A 68 6.08 -3.80 -13.14
CA ALA A 68 6.66 -2.59 -12.59
C ALA A 68 5.74 -1.95 -11.54
N TYR A 69 6.34 -1.26 -10.57
CA TYR A 69 5.60 -0.44 -9.62
C TYR A 69 6.39 0.80 -9.22
N VAL A 70 5.67 1.86 -8.86
CA VAL A 70 6.23 3.06 -8.23
C VAL A 70 5.31 3.47 -7.10
N TYR A 71 5.88 4.05 -6.05
CA TYR A 71 5.08 4.67 -5.00
C TYR A 71 5.68 6.00 -4.58
N ALA A 72 4.82 6.89 -4.11
CA ALA A 72 5.20 8.15 -3.48
C ALA A 72 4.64 8.16 -2.06
N ILE A 73 5.47 8.54 -1.09
CA ILE A 73 5.04 8.76 0.30
C ILE A 73 4.80 10.25 0.47
N GLU A 74 3.63 10.60 0.96
CA GLU A 74 3.25 11.97 1.25
C GLU A 74 3.10 12.13 2.76
N HIS A 75 3.80 13.12 3.30
CA HIS A 75 3.68 13.54 4.69
C HIS A 75 2.82 14.80 4.74
N GLN A 76 1.59 14.67 5.23
CA GLN A 76 0.75 15.83 5.48
C GLN A 76 1.24 16.56 6.74
N LYS A 77 1.28 17.91 6.73
CA LYS A 77 1.80 18.76 7.84
C LYS A 77 1.25 18.43 9.24
N ARG A 78 0.09 17.77 9.32
CA ARG A 78 -0.58 17.30 10.55
C ARG A 78 -1.26 15.94 10.37
N GLY A 79 -1.02 15.29 9.23
CA GLY A 79 -1.63 14.00 8.90
C GLY A 79 -0.58 12.91 8.97
N LEU A 80 -1.05 11.69 9.16
CA LEU A 80 -0.18 10.52 9.16
C LEU A 80 0.31 10.25 7.74
N PRO A 81 1.47 9.61 7.58
CA PRO A 81 1.98 9.31 6.25
C PRO A 81 1.01 8.41 5.47
N HIS A 82 0.88 8.68 4.18
CA HIS A 82 0.20 7.81 3.25
C HIS A 82 1.09 7.57 2.04
N ALA A 83 0.95 6.39 1.43
CA ALA A 83 1.64 6.03 0.21
C ALA A 83 0.63 5.87 -0.92
N HIS A 84 0.92 6.51 -2.04
CA HIS A 84 0.22 6.31 -3.30
C HIS A 84 1.05 5.36 -4.16
N CYS A 85 0.54 4.15 -4.38
CA CYS A 85 1.23 3.08 -5.08
C CYS A 85 0.55 2.82 -6.43
N LEU A 86 1.35 2.77 -7.49
CA LEU A 86 0.92 2.47 -8.85
C LEU A 86 1.58 1.16 -9.27
N PHE A 87 0.80 0.23 -9.80
CA PHE A 87 1.28 -1.07 -10.26
C PHE A 87 0.86 -1.34 -11.71
N THR A 88 1.75 -1.96 -12.47
CA THR A 88 1.51 -2.48 -13.81
C THR A 88 1.60 -4.00 -13.79
N LEU A 89 0.51 -4.66 -14.15
CA LEU A 89 0.37 -6.10 -14.21
C LEU A 89 0.96 -6.67 -15.51
N SER A 90 1.26 -7.96 -15.50
CA SER A 90 1.61 -8.70 -16.72
C SER A 90 0.47 -8.65 -17.74
N ASN A 91 0.76 -8.77 -19.04
CA ASN A 91 -0.28 -8.73 -20.07
C ASN A 91 -1.29 -9.88 -19.97
N GLU A 92 -0.88 -11.00 -19.38
CA GLU A 92 -1.73 -12.16 -19.14
C GLU A 92 -2.73 -11.86 -18.02
N ASP A 93 -2.25 -11.16 -16.98
CA ASP A 93 -2.99 -10.84 -15.75
C ASP A 93 -3.72 -9.49 -15.79
N LYS A 94 -3.77 -8.83 -16.95
CA LYS A 94 -4.51 -7.57 -17.10
C LYS A 94 -6.01 -7.79 -16.90
N ILE A 95 -6.60 -6.90 -16.12
CA ILE A 95 -8.05 -6.75 -15.95
C ILE A 95 -8.66 -6.40 -17.30
N LYS A 96 -9.33 -7.36 -17.94
CA LYS A 96 -9.94 -7.21 -19.28
C LYS A 96 -11.46 -7.30 -19.20
N ARG A 97 -11.99 -7.99 -18.19
CA ARG A 97 -13.42 -8.28 -18.00
C ARG A 97 -13.86 -7.90 -16.59
N ALA A 98 -15.17 -7.77 -16.42
CA ALA A 98 -15.76 -7.49 -15.10
C ALA A 98 -15.45 -8.62 -14.11
N ASP A 99 -15.55 -9.88 -14.54
CA ASP A 99 -15.27 -11.05 -13.69
C ASP A 99 -13.82 -11.08 -13.15
N ASP A 100 -12.86 -10.45 -13.85
CA ASP A 100 -11.47 -10.36 -13.39
C ASP A 100 -11.36 -9.47 -12.12
N ILE A 101 -12.30 -8.54 -11.94
CA ILE A 101 -12.34 -7.64 -10.78
C ILE A 101 -12.68 -8.42 -9.52
N ASP A 102 -13.62 -9.37 -9.60
CA ASP A 102 -14.06 -10.15 -8.44
C ASP A 102 -12.94 -11.03 -7.87
N ASN A 103 -12.00 -11.48 -8.73
CA ASN A 103 -10.82 -12.21 -8.30
C ASN A 103 -9.80 -11.34 -7.56
N ILE A 104 -9.74 -10.04 -7.87
CA ILE A 104 -8.77 -9.08 -7.30
C ILE A 104 -9.34 -8.40 -6.06
N ILE A 105 -10.63 -8.07 -6.08
CA ILE A 105 -11.36 -7.39 -5.01
C ILE A 105 -12.61 -8.23 -4.70
N PRO A 106 -12.46 -9.37 -4.02
CA PRO A 106 -13.62 -10.14 -3.59
C PRO A 106 -14.39 -9.31 -2.55
N ALA A 107 -15.69 -9.14 -2.79
CA ALA A 107 -16.59 -8.55 -1.81
C ALA A 107 -17.25 -9.67 -1.01
N GLU A 108 -16.70 -9.98 0.16
CA GLU A 108 -17.29 -10.93 1.09
C GLU A 108 -17.91 -10.18 2.28
N LEU A 109 -19.14 -10.55 2.64
CA LEU A 109 -19.71 -10.17 3.93
C LEU A 109 -19.20 -11.18 4.96
N PRO A 110 -18.54 -10.75 6.05
CA PRO A 110 -18.16 -11.68 7.10
C PRO A 110 -19.41 -12.29 7.74
N ASP A 111 -19.35 -13.59 8.04
CA ASP A 111 -20.38 -14.30 8.83
C ASP A 111 -20.56 -13.69 10.24
#